data_AF-A0A258EZC8-F1
#
_entry.id   AF-A0A258EZC8-F1
#
_cell.length_a   1.000
_cell.length_b   1.000
_cell.length_c   1.000
_cell.angle_alpha   90.00
_cell.angle_beta   90.00
_cell.angle_gamma   90.00
#
_symmetry.space_group_name_H-M   'P 1'
#
loop_
_entity.id
_entity.type
_entity.pdbx_description
1 polymer ?
#
loop_
_entity_poly.entity_id
_entity_poly.type
_entity_poly.pdbx_seq_one_letter_code
_entity_poly.pdbx_strand_id
1 'polypeptide(L)'
;MTLFEDLQRARTEEDVKDAYIKALGLKSVFKGLVDIQTPEIWFEAKEAPTPPLLMFAQLLSYVHAARKRGEAIPGFLCVIDREKAALLETRHAMAILENDAIAWPKSGSLADNALAAKIAPYIDTQFVLYRIDGYEKEFIKAAKDAIGEGRIIRTPITPDNLRQVFDKWVAMVGVELGVKRAADYAVLFFADIMHDG
;
A
#
# COMPACT_ATOMS: atom_id res chain seq x y z
N MET A 1 -13.24 -11.86 14.64
CA MET A 1 -12.65 -10.51 14.67
C MET A 1 -12.17 -10.17 13.28
N THR A 2 -12.40 -8.94 12.87
CA THR A 2 -11.91 -8.38 11.61
C THR A 2 -10.43 -8.00 11.73
N LEU A 3 -9.75 -7.77 10.62
CA LEU A 3 -8.38 -7.25 10.62
C LEU A 3 -8.33 -5.91 11.36
N PHE A 4 -9.27 -5.01 11.08
CA PHE A 4 -9.34 -3.72 11.75
C PHE A 4 -9.42 -3.86 13.28
N GLU A 5 -10.30 -4.74 13.78
CA GLU A 5 -10.44 -4.99 15.23
C GLU A 5 -9.17 -5.57 15.85
N ASP A 6 -8.48 -6.48 15.15
CA ASP A 6 -7.21 -7.05 15.60
C ASP A 6 -6.12 -5.95 15.67
N LEU A 7 -6.05 -5.06 14.67
CA LEU A 7 -5.08 -3.95 14.62
C LEU A 7 -5.30 -2.89 15.71
N GLN A 8 -6.54 -2.63 16.12
CA GLN A 8 -6.82 -1.74 17.26
C GLN A 8 -6.27 -2.28 18.60
N ARG A 9 -6.10 -3.59 18.68
CA ARG A 9 -5.58 -4.27 19.87
C ARG A 9 -4.08 -4.53 19.81
N ALA A 10 -3.47 -4.44 18.62
CA ALA A 10 -2.04 -4.60 18.44
C ALA A 10 -1.25 -3.59 19.31
N ARG A 11 -0.19 -4.08 19.95
CA ARG A 11 0.74 -3.29 20.78
C ARG A 11 2.17 -3.36 20.30
N THR A 12 2.46 -4.31 19.43
CA THR A 12 3.79 -4.56 18.87
C THR A 12 3.72 -4.73 17.37
N GLU A 13 4.86 -4.59 16.70
CA GLU A 13 4.98 -4.86 15.26
C GLU A 13 4.67 -6.34 14.95
N GLU A 14 4.99 -7.26 15.85
CA GLU A 14 4.63 -8.67 15.68
C GLU A 14 3.11 -8.90 15.75
N ASP A 15 2.38 -8.20 16.63
CA ASP A 15 0.91 -8.28 16.65
C ASP A 15 0.31 -7.80 15.32
N VAL A 16 0.90 -6.76 14.73
CA VAL A 16 0.51 -6.27 13.40
C VAL A 16 0.76 -7.35 12.36
N LYS A 17 1.98 -7.93 12.31
CA LYS A 17 2.31 -9.01 11.38
C LYS A 17 1.34 -10.18 11.49
N ASP A 18 1.06 -10.62 12.72
CA ASP A 18 0.18 -11.76 12.98
C ASP A 18 -1.28 -11.48 12.57
N ALA A 19 -1.79 -10.26 12.81
CA ALA A 19 -3.11 -9.83 12.36
C ALA A 19 -3.24 -9.90 10.83
N TYR A 20 -2.26 -9.37 10.09
CA TYR A 20 -2.27 -9.41 8.63
C TYR A 20 -2.08 -10.83 8.07
N ILE A 21 -1.18 -11.65 8.63
CA ILE A 21 -1.01 -13.06 8.24
C ILE A 21 -2.34 -13.81 8.36
N LYS A 22 -3.03 -13.65 9.49
CA LYS A 22 -4.32 -14.28 9.76
C LYS A 22 -5.41 -13.80 8.80
N ALA A 23 -5.54 -12.49 8.58
CA ALA A 23 -6.57 -11.92 7.71
C ALA A 23 -6.40 -12.32 6.24
N LEU A 24 -5.15 -12.32 5.77
CA LEU A 24 -4.78 -12.71 4.42
C LEU A 24 -4.75 -14.23 4.23
N GLY A 25 -4.68 -15.01 5.31
CA GLY A 25 -4.59 -16.47 5.25
C GLY A 25 -3.28 -16.94 4.62
N LEU A 26 -2.18 -16.20 4.86
CA LEU A 26 -0.87 -16.50 4.27
C LEU A 26 -0.38 -17.86 4.75
N LYS A 27 0.21 -18.62 3.82
CA LYS A 27 0.84 -19.91 4.08
C LYS A 27 2.34 -19.81 3.77
N SER A 28 3.12 -20.73 4.32
CA SER A 28 4.58 -20.79 4.08
C SER A 28 5.30 -19.47 4.40
N VAL A 29 4.85 -18.78 5.45
CA VAL A 29 5.41 -17.50 5.88
C VAL A 29 6.80 -17.71 6.46
N PHE A 30 7.78 -16.98 5.93
CA PHE A 30 9.09 -16.81 6.55
C PHE A 30 9.20 -15.40 7.13
N LYS A 31 9.58 -15.30 8.41
CA LYS A 31 9.90 -14.03 9.09
C LYS A 31 11.42 -13.95 9.28
N GLY A 32 12.05 -12.86 8.85
CA GLY A 32 13.50 -12.69 8.91
C GLY A 32 13.90 -11.22 8.80
N LEU A 33 14.82 -10.89 7.89
CA LEU A 33 15.18 -9.49 7.60
C LEU A 33 14.01 -8.69 7.01
N VAL A 34 13.22 -9.35 6.16
CA VAL A 34 11.91 -8.86 5.72
C VAL A 34 10.86 -9.46 6.65
N ASP A 35 9.89 -8.66 7.06
CA ASP A 35 8.94 -9.00 8.12
C ASP A 35 8.07 -10.20 7.82
N ILE A 36 7.55 -10.28 6.59
CA ILE A 36 6.75 -11.41 6.11
C ILE A 36 7.17 -11.68 4.67
N GLN A 37 7.58 -12.92 4.40
CA GLN A 37 7.93 -13.37 3.05
C GLN A 37 7.08 -14.57 2.66
N THR A 38 6.45 -14.48 1.50
CA THR A 38 5.98 -15.62 0.70
C THR A 38 6.64 -15.58 -0.69
N PRO A 39 6.55 -16.65 -1.50
CA PRO A 39 7.04 -16.60 -2.88
C PRO A 39 6.40 -15.49 -3.73
N GLU A 40 5.13 -15.16 -3.44
CA GLU A 40 4.32 -14.24 -4.24
C GLU A 40 4.46 -12.79 -3.78
N ILE A 41 4.59 -12.56 -2.46
CA ILE A 41 4.53 -11.23 -1.87
C ILE A 41 5.43 -11.09 -0.64
N TRP A 42 6.13 -9.96 -0.55
CA TRP A 42 6.91 -9.57 0.64
C TRP A 42 6.28 -8.38 1.34
N PHE A 43 6.38 -8.35 2.67
CA PHE A 43 5.86 -7.28 3.50
C PHE A 43 6.93 -6.60 4.34
N GLU A 44 6.76 -5.30 4.52
CA GLU A 44 7.36 -4.52 5.60
C GLU A 44 6.24 -4.01 6.50
N ALA A 45 6.36 -4.23 7.81
CA ALA A 45 5.37 -3.91 8.81
C ALA A 45 5.89 -2.85 9.76
N LYS A 46 4.99 -1.99 10.26
CA LYS A 46 5.27 -1.06 11.35
C LYS A 46 4.19 -1.12 12.40
N GLU A 47 4.60 -1.01 13.66
CA GLU A 47 3.65 -0.90 14.77
C GLU A 47 2.88 0.43 14.71
N ALA A 48 3.57 1.52 14.39
CA ALA A 48 2.99 2.86 14.38
C ALA A 48 2.62 3.32 12.95
N PRO A 49 1.65 4.24 12.81
CA PRO A 49 1.32 4.85 11.53
C PRO A 49 2.56 5.45 10.88
N THR A 50 2.95 4.92 9.72
CA THR A 50 4.21 5.26 9.05
C THR A 50 3.93 5.65 7.60
N PRO A 51 4.62 6.65 7.01
CA PRO A 51 4.45 6.97 5.60
C PRO A 51 4.73 5.75 4.70
N PRO A 52 3.85 5.41 3.73
CA PRO A 52 4.05 4.25 2.85
C PRO A 52 5.38 4.26 2.11
N LEU A 53 5.80 5.44 1.62
CA LEU A 53 7.09 5.61 0.95
C LEU A 53 8.28 5.25 1.84
N LEU A 54 8.22 5.55 3.14
CA LEU A 54 9.30 5.19 4.06
C LEU A 54 9.37 3.67 4.28
N MET A 55 8.21 3.02 4.43
CA MET A 55 8.15 1.56 4.51
C MET A 55 8.61 0.90 3.20
N PHE A 56 8.23 1.45 2.05
CA PHE A 56 8.69 0.95 0.75
C PHE A 56 10.18 1.17 0.54
N ALA A 57 10.76 2.26 1.04
CA ALA A 57 12.21 2.49 1.00
C ALA A 57 12.97 1.38 1.74
N GLN A 58 12.47 0.98 2.92
CA GLN A 58 13.01 -0.14 3.67
C GLN A 58 12.82 -1.47 2.90
N LEU A 59 11.60 -1.77 2.45
CA LEU A 59 11.28 -3.02 1.74
C LEU A 59 12.09 -3.17 0.44
N LEU A 60 12.17 -2.11 -0.37
CA LEU A 60 12.92 -2.10 -1.63
C LEU A 60 14.42 -2.25 -1.41
N SER A 61 14.96 -1.82 -0.26
CA SER A 61 16.36 -2.06 0.08
C SER A 61 16.66 -3.56 0.21
N TYR A 62 15.72 -4.34 0.78
CA TYR A 62 15.85 -5.80 0.84
C TYR A 62 15.69 -6.45 -0.53
N VAL A 63 14.73 -5.99 -1.34
CA VAL A 63 14.53 -6.47 -2.73
C VAL A 63 15.76 -6.21 -3.59
N HIS A 64 16.34 -5.01 -3.51
CA HIS A 64 17.57 -4.66 -4.21
C HIS A 64 18.73 -5.58 -3.81
N ALA A 65 18.92 -5.81 -2.50
CA ALA A 65 19.98 -6.67 -2.00
C ALA A 65 19.80 -8.13 -2.46
N ALA A 66 18.58 -8.68 -2.40
CA ALA A 66 18.25 -10.01 -2.91
C ALA A 66 18.55 -10.13 -4.41
N ARG A 67 18.12 -9.13 -5.19
CA ARG A 67 18.35 -9.09 -6.64
C ARG A 67 19.85 -9.04 -6.99
N LYS A 68 20.65 -8.21 -6.30
CA LYS A 68 22.10 -8.16 -6.52
C LYS A 68 22.79 -9.49 -6.18
N ARG A 69 22.20 -10.32 -5.32
CA ARG A 69 22.67 -11.69 -5.03
C ARG A 69 22.11 -12.77 -5.98
N GLY A 70 21.25 -12.39 -6.93
CA GLY A 70 20.61 -13.34 -7.86
C GLY A 70 19.49 -14.18 -7.23
N GLU A 71 18.97 -13.76 -6.07
CA GLU A 71 17.86 -14.43 -5.40
C GLU A 71 16.53 -14.09 -6.10
N ALA A 72 15.55 -14.99 -5.98
CA ALA A 72 14.20 -14.73 -6.46
C ALA A 72 13.55 -13.59 -5.64
N ILE A 73 12.87 -12.68 -6.33
CA ILE A 73 12.10 -11.58 -5.74
C ILE A 73 10.60 -11.81 -6.01
N PRO A 74 9.70 -11.37 -5.13
CA PRO A 74 8.27 -11.62 -5.26
C PRO A 74 7.66 -10.81 -6.41
N GLY A 75 6.49 -11.22 -6.88
CA GLY A 75 5.70 -10.45 -7.85
C GLY A 75 5.10 -9.17 -7.26
N PHE A 76 4.88 -9.16 -5.94
CA PHE A 76 4.25 -8.06 -5.22
C PHE A 76 5.02 -7.66 -3.97
N LEU A 77 4.86 -6.39 -3.59
CA LEU A 77 5.38 -5.80 -2.38
C LEU A 77 4.21 -5.16 -1.63
N CYS A 78 4.21 -5.30 -0.32
CA CYS A 78 3.18 -4.73 0.54
C CYS A 78 3.82 -4.03 1.73
N VAL A 79 3.28 -2.88 2.11
CA VAL A 79 3.66 -2.20 3.35
C VAL A 79 2.43 -2.04 4.22
N ILE A 80 2.58 -2.31 5.52
CA ILE A 80 1.45 -2.41 6.45
C ILE A 80 1.76 -1.74 7.79
N ASP A 81 0.77 -1.06 8.35
CA ASP A 81 0.76 -0.65 9.75
C ASP A 81 -0.64 -0.83 10.37
N ARG A 82 -0.86 -0.29 11.57
CA ARG A 82 -2.16 -0.38 12.26
C ARG A 82 -3.31 0.34 11.57
N GLU A 83 -3.03 1.29 10.69
CA GLU A 83 -4.04 2.16 10.05
C GLU A 83 -4.22 1.86 8.56
N LYS A 84 -3.15 1.48 7.85
CA LYS A 84 -3.15 1.40 6.40
C LYS A 84 -2.26 0.28 5.87
N ALA A 85 -2.56 -0.10 4.64
CA ALA A 85 -1.76 -1.00 3.84
C ALA A 85 -1.58 -0.42 2.44
N ALA A 86 -0.45 -0.67 1.79
CA ALA A 86 -0.25 -0.31 0.39
C ALA A 86 0.36 -1.47 -0.41
N LEU A 87 -0.20 -1.72 -1.60
CA LEU A 87 0.21 -2.79 -2.51
C LEU A 87 0.90 -2.23 -3.75
N LEU A 88 2.04 -2.81 -4.12
CA LEU A 88 2.84 -2.45 -5.29
C LEU A 88 3.21 -3.71 -6.07
N GLU A 89 3.02 -3.70 -7.40
CA GLU A 89 3.60 -4.76 -8.24
C GLU A 89 5.11 -4.50 -8.39
N THR A 90 5.94 -5.51 -8.13
CA THR A 90 7.41 -5.38 -8.14
C THR A 90 7.93 -4.86 -9.47
N ARG A 91 7.26 -5.20 -10.59
CA ARG A 91 7.61 -4.71 -11.93
C ARG A 91 7.65 -3.19 -12.05
N HIS A 92 6.82 -2.48 -11.29
CA HIS A 92 6.78 -1.01 -11.31
C HIS A 92 7.97 -0.38 -10.56
N ALA A 93 8.61 -1.13 -9.66
CA ALA A 93 9.82 -0.69 -8.97
C ALA A 93 11.12 -1.08 -9.70
N MET A 94 11.06 -1.78 -10.84
CA MET A 94 12.28 -2.29 -11.49
C MET A 94 13.22 -1.18 -11.95
N ALA A 95 12.67 -0.06 -12.44
CA ALA A 95 13.46 1.08 -12.89
C ALA A 95 14.30 1.70 -11.77
N ILE A 96 13.77 1.78 -10.54
CA ILE A 96 14.55 2.29 -9.39
C ILE A 96 15.56 1.25 -8.89
N LEU A 97 15.21 -0.03 -8.92
CA LEU A 97 16.09 -1.12 -8.51
C LEU A 97 17.31 -1.31 -9.44
N GLU A 98 17.21 -0.87 -10.69
CA GLU A 98 18.28 -0.91 -11.70
C GLU A 98 19.11 0.38 -11.76
N ASN A 99 18.67 1.43 -11.05
CA ASN A 99 19.35 2.71 -11.08
C ASN A 99 20.56 2.71 -10.12
N ASP A 100 21.75 2.53 -10.69
CA ASP A 100 23.02 2.53 -9.93
C ASP A 100 23.36 3.90 -9.30
N ALA A 101 22.65 4.99 -9.64
CA ALA A 101 22.80 6.28 -8.97
C ALA A 101 22.12 6.33 -7.58
N ILE A 102 21.31 5.33 -7.26
CA ILE A 102 20.64 5.23 -5.96
C ILE A 102 21.59 4.59 -4.95
N ALA A 103 21.98 5.39 -3.96
CA ALA A 103 22.74 4.91 -2.82
C ALA A 103 21.83 4.13 -1.87
N TRP A 104 21.73 2.82 -2.06
CA TRP A 104 21.01 1.92 -1.17
C TRP A 104 21.75 1.76 0.17
N PRO A 105 21.04 1.74 1.31
CA PRO A 105 21.65 1.58 2.61
C PRO A 105 22.23 0.17 2.78
N LYS A 106 23.20 0.03 3.71
CA LYS A 106 23.80 -1.28 4.05
C LYS A 106 22.80 -2.25 4.67
N SER A 107 21.75 -1.73 5.31
CA SER A 107 20.64 -2.48 5.90
C SER A 107 19.33 -1.77 5.54
N GLY A 108 18.28 -2.53 5.23
CA GLY A 108 16.97 -1.95 4.93
C GLY A 108 16.42 -1.10 6.07
N SER A 109 16.67 -1.49 7.32
CA SER A 109 16.28 -0.72 8.51
C SER A 109 16.91 0.68 8.62
N LEU A 110 17.93 0.98 7.82
CA LEU A 110 18.56 2.31 7.74
C LEU A 110 17.98 3.16 6.59
N ALA A 111 16.94 2.69 5.91
CA ALA A 111 16.21 3.50 4.94
C ALA A 111 15.62 4.73 5.63
N ASP A 112 15.88 5.90 5.04
CA ASP A 112 15.51 7.19 5.61
C ASP A 112 14.59 7.97 4.67
N ASN A 113 14.19 9.16 5.12
CA ASN A 113 13.36 10.07 4.32
C ASN A 113 14.06 10.54 3.03
N ALA A 114 15.40 10.56 2.99
CA ALA A 114 16.13 10.95 1.79
C ALA A 114 16.05 9.87 0.71
N LEU A 115 16.12 8.59 1.09
CA LEU A 115 15.83 7.49 0.17
C LEU A 115 14.36 7.49 -0.25
N ALA A 116 13.43 7.67 0.70
CA ALA A 116 12.00 7.75 0.40
C ALA A 116 11.68 8.85 -0.64
N ALA A 117 12.31 10.02 -0.52
CA ALA A 117 12.16 11.10 -1.50
C ALA A 117 12.73 10.74 -2.89
N LYS A 118 13.80 9.95 -2.96
CA LYS A 118 14.39 9.50 -4.23
C LYS A 118 13.57 8.42 -4.92
N ILE A 119 12.90 7.54 -4.18
CA ILE A 119 12.05 6.49 -4.77
C ILE A 119 10.66 7.02 -5.15
N ALA A 120 10.18 8.08 -4.50
CA ALA A 120 8.82 8.61 -4.73
C ALA A 120 8.49 8.84 -6.21
N PRO A 121 9.34 9.48 -7.04
CA PRO A 121 9.06 9.68 -8.46
C PRO A 121 8.84 8.39 -9.27
N TYR A 122 9.27 7.24 -8.74
CA TYR A 122 9.18 5.95 -9.42
C TYR A 122 7.93 5.16 -9.01
N ILE A 123 7.51 5.26 -7.75
CA ILE A 123 6.51 4.33 -7.18
C ILE A 123 5.27 4.99 -6.61
N ASP A 124 5.28 6.31 -6.36
CA ASP A 124 4.22 6.98 -5.60
C ASP A 124 2.84 6.85 -6.28
N THR A 125 2.81 6.96 -7.61
CA THR A 125 1.59 6.78 -8.41
C THR A 125 1.32 5.32 -8.79
N GLN A 126 2.16 4.38 -8.35
CA GLN A 126 2.12 2.98 -8.79
C GLN A 126 1.52 2.05 -7.73
N PHE A 127 1.69 2.37 -6.45
CA PHE A 127 1.08 1.59 -5.37
C PHE A 127 -0.39 2.01 -5.13
N VAL A 128 -1.18 1.10 -4.58
CA VAL A 128 -2.56 1.37 -4.16
C VAL A 128 -2.61 1.40 -2.63
N LEU A 129 -3.03 2.53 -2.06
CA LEU A 129 -3.16 2.73 -0.63
C LEU A 129 -4.58 2.39 -0.15
N TYR A 130 -4.67 1.64 0.94
CA TYR A 130 -5.91 1.27 1.61
C TYR A 130 -5.85 1.73 3.05
N ARG A 131 -6.80 2.58 3.48
CA ARG A 131 -7.06 2.80 4.90
C ARG A 131 -7.86 1.61 5.42
N ILE A 132 -7.31 0.85 6.36
CA ILE A 132 -7.97 -0.38 6.83
C ILE A 132 -9.31 -0.05 7.47
N ASP A 133 -9.39 1.09 8.15
CA ASP A 133 -10.68 1.68 8.49
C ASP A 133 -11.48 2.04 7.23
N GLY A 134 -12.55 1.28 6.98
CA GLY A 134 -13.46 1.47 5.86
C GLY A 134 -13.08 0.75 4.55
N TYR A 135 -11.83 0.31 4.35
CA TYR A 135 -11.39 -0.40 3.14
C TYR A 135 -10.72 -1.77 3.40
N GLU A 136 -10.90 -2.35 4.59
CA GLU A 136 -10.36 -3.67 4.94
C GLU A 136 -10.72 -4.76 3.91
N LYS A 137 -11.98 -4.82 3.47
CA LYS A 137 -12.46 -5.90 2.59
C LYS A 137 -11.82 -5.81 1.21
N GLU A 138 -11.71 -4.60 0.68
CA GLU A 138 -11.08 -4.26 -0.59
C GLU A 138 -9.60 -4.61 -0.57
N PHE A 139 -8.90 -4.25 0.51
CA PHE A 139 -7.50 -4.62 0.71
C PHE A 139 -7.31 -6.14 0.76
N ILE A 140 -8.06 -6.85 1.62
CA ILE A 140 -7.93 -8.31 1.78
C ILE A 140 -8.20 -9.00 0.44
N LYS A 141 -9.22 -8.56 -0.30
CA LYS A 141 -9.52 -9.09 -1.63
C LYS A 141 -8.36 -8.84 -2.59
N ALA A 142 -7.89 -7.60 -2.71
CA ALA A 142 -6.82 -7.24 -3.63
C ALA A 142 -5.51 -8.00 -3.35
N ALA A 143 -5.13 -8.13 -2.08
CA ALA A 143 -3.93 -8.87 -1.69
C ALA A 143 -4.08 -10.37 -1.97
N LYS A 144 -5.24 -10.97 -1.70
CA LYS A 144 -5.51 -12.38 -2.02
C LYS A 144 -5.52 -12.65 -3.53
N ASP A 145 -6.11 -11.74 -4.32
CA ASP A 145 -6.09 -11.84 -5.78
C ASP A 145 -4.66 -11.71 -6.32
N ALA A 146 -3.85 -10.82 -5.76
CA ALA A 146 -2.43 -10.69 -6.13
C ALA A 146 -1.64 -11.98 -5.84
N ILE A 147 -1.87 -12.61 -4.68
CA ILE A 147 -1.22 -13.87 -4.29
C ILE A 147 -1.72 -15.05 -5.15
N GLY A 148 -3.03 -15.14 -5.38
CA GLY A 148 -3.65 -16.29 -6.05
C GLY A 148 -3.62 -16.25 -7.58
N GLU A 149 -3.80 -15.06 -8.17
CA GLU A 149 -3.89 -14.86 -9.62
C GLU A 149 -2.65 -14.20 -10.23
N GLY A 150 -1.72 -13.71 -9.40
CA GLY A 150 -0.51 -13.06 -9.90
C GLY A 150 -0.77 -11.67 -10.52
N ARG A 151 -1.87 -11.00 -10.19
CA ARG A 151 -2.22 -9.65 -10.68
C ARG A 151 -3.04 -8.87 -9.67
N ILE A 152 -2.88 -7.55 -9.64
CA ILE A 152 -3.83 -6.68 -8.93
C ILE A 152 -5.01 -6.41 -9.86
N ILE A 153 -6.18 -6.96 -9.53
CA ILE A 153 -7.41 -6.66 -10.26
C ILE A 153 -7.91 -5.28 -9.83
N ARG A 154 -7.55 -4.26 -10.61
CA ARG A 154 -8.16 -2.94 -10.46
C ARG A 154 -9.61 -3.02 -10.95
N THR A 155 -10.56 -2.75 -10.08
CA THR A 155 -11.97 -2.61 -10.49
C THR A 155 -12.05 -1.54 -11.58
N PRO A 156 -12.62 -1.83 -12.76
CA PRO A 156 -12.84 -0.82 -13.78
C PRO A 156 -13.57 0.38 -13.18
N ILE A 157 -13.13 1.60 -13.49
CA ILE A 157 -13.89 2.80 -13.18
C ILE A 157 -15.11 2.79 -14.09
N THR A 158 -16.25 2.38 -13.54
CA THR A 158 -17.56 2.47 -14.20
C THR A 158 -18.26 3.75 -13.77
N PRO A 159 -19.24 4.25 -14.55
CA PRO A 159 -20.10 5.36 -14.12
C PRO A 159 -20.73 5.12 -12.74
N ASP A 160 -21.13 3.88 -12.44
CA ASP A 160 -21.73 3.52 -11.16
C ASP A 160 -20.74 3.63 -10.00
N ASN A 161 -19.50 3.17 -10.17
CA ASN A 161 -18.47 3.27 -9.14
C ASN A 161 -18.04 4.72 -8.93
N LEU A 162 -17.91 5.51 -10.01
CA LEU A 162 -17.61 6.93 -9.92
C LEU A 162 -18.73 7.69 -9.22
N ARG A 163 -19.99 7.33 -9.49
CA ARG A 163 -21.15 7.91 -8.82
C ARG A 163 -21.20 7.58 -7.33
N GLN A 164 -20.88 6.34 -6.94
CA GLN A 164 -20.77 5.98 -5.52
C GLN A 164 -19.72 6.81 -4.78
N VAL A 165 -18.55 7.04 -5.42
CA VAL A 165 -17.50 7.89 -4.86
C VAL A 165 -17.98 9.34 -4.75
N PHE A 166 -18.63 9.87 -5.79
CA PHE A 166 -19.23 11.20 -5.78
C PHE A 166 -20.27 11.35 -4.65
N ASP A 167 -21.21 10.42 -4.53
CA ASP A 167 -22.28 10.47 -3.51
C ASP A 167 -21.69 10.42 -2.09
N LYS A 168 -20.64 9.60 -1.87
CA LYS A 168 -19.92 9.55 -0.59
C LYS A 168 -19.17 10.85 -0.31
N TRP A 169 -18.51 11.42 -1.31
CA TRP A 169 -17.81 12.70 -1.18
C TRP A 169 -18.79 13.84 -0.84
N VAL A 170 -19.96 13.88 -1.49
CA VAL A 170 -21.00 14.85 -1.16
C VAL A 170 -21.44 14.70 0.30
N ALA A 171 -21.67 13.47 0.75
CA ALA A 171 -22.12 13.22 2.13
C ALA A 171 -21.08 13.57 3.20
N MET A 172 -19.78 13.40 2.91
CA MET A 172 -18.70 13.66 3.88
C MET A 172 -18.15 15.09 3.84
N VAL A 173 -18.11 15.70 2.66
CA VAL A 173 -17.43 16.98 2.42
C VAL A 173 -18.38 17.97 1.76
N GLY A 174 -19.06 17.56 0.68
CA GLY A 174 -19.87 18.46 -0.13
C GLY A 174 -20.92 19.21 0.67
N VAL A 175 -21.71 18.52 1.51
CA VAL A 175 -22.76 19.15 2.32
C VAL A 175 -22.26 20.30 3.21
N GLU A 176 -21.02 20.22 3.68
CA GLU A 176 -20.38 21.24 4.52
C GLU A 176 -20.02 22.51 3.73
N LEU A 177 -19.89 22.41 2.40
CA LEU A 177 -19.55 23.53 1.53
C LEU A 177 -20.76 24.44 1.23
N GLY A 178 -21.98 24.04 1.61
CA GLY A 178 -23.17 24.89 1.59
C GLY A 178 -23.58 25.41 0.20
N VAL A 179 -23.30 24.67 -0.88
CA VAL A 179 -23.63 25.13 -2.24
C VAL A 179 -25.14 25.21 -2.44
N LYS A 180 -25.59 26.21 -3.22
CA LYS A 180 -27.02 26.45 -3.46
C LYS A 180 -27.67 25.49 -4.44
N ARG A 181 -26.90 24.87 -5.35
CA ARG A 181 -27.40 23.92 -6.36
C ARG A 181 -26.59 22.65 -6.31
N ALA A 182 -27.27 21.50 -6.26
CA ALA A 182 -26.61 20.19 -6.21
C ALA A 182 -25.68 19.92 -7.40
N ALA A 183 -25.95 20.50 -8.57
CA ALA A 183 -25.08 20.40 -9.74
C ALA A 183 -23.69 21.02 -9.53
N ASP A 184 -23.56 22.00 -8.62
CA ASP A 184 -22.29 22.65 -8.31
C ASP A 184 -21.35 21.71 -7.52
N TYR A 185 -21.88 20.68 -6.84
CA TYR A 185 -21.07 19.65 -6.20
C TYR A 185 -20.22 18.85 -7.19
N ALA A 186 -20.74 18.58 -8.38
CA ALA A 186 -19.98 17.84 -9.39
C ALA A 186 -18.71 18.60 -9.79
N VAL A 187 -18.82 19.92 -9.96
CA VAL A 187 -17.67 20.78 -10.31
C VAL A 187 -16.62 20.76 -9.20
N LEU A 188 -17.04 20.87 -7.94
CA LEU A 188 -16.13 20.84 -6.79
C LEU A 188 -15.50 19.47 -6.58
N PHE A 189 -16.25 18.39 -6.76
CA PHE A 189 -15.73 17.03 -6.73
C PHE A 189 -14.66 16.82 -7.81
N PHE A 190 -14.92 17.27 -9.03
CA PHE A 190 -13.91 17.20 -10.11
C PHE A 190 -12.68 18.05 -9.78
N ALA A 191 -12.85 19.24 -9.18
CA ALA A 191 -11.72 20.05 -8.74
C ALA A 191 -10.88 19.33 -7.67
N ASP A 192 -11.53 18.67 -6.71
CA ASP A 192 -10.86 17.94 -5.62
C ASP A 192 -10.04 16.74 -6.13
N ILE A 193 -10.61 15.94 -7.04
CA ILE A 193 -9.91 14.77 -7.60
C ILE A 193 -8.89 15.12 -8.69
N MET A 194 -8.97 16.32 -9.30
CA MET A 194 -8.03 16.77 -10.34
C MET A 194 -6.92 17.70 -9.79
N HIS A 195 -6.97 18.12 -8.52
CA HIS A 195 -5.95 19.01 -7.96
C HIS A 195 -4.60 18.30 -7.75
N ASP A 196 -4.60 16.98 -7.57
CA ASP A 196 -3.39 16.18 -7.33
C ASP A 196 -2.76 15.61 -8.64
N GLY A 197 -3.01 16.25 -9.78
CA GLY A 197 -2.49 15.88 -11.12
C GLY A 197 -1.36 16.76 -11.64
#